data_AF-A0A7X3K160-F1
#
_entry.id   AF-A0A7X3K160-F1
#
_cell.length_a   1.000
_cell.length_b   1.000
_cell.length_c   1.000
_cell.angle_alpha   90.00
_cell.angle_beta   90.00
_cell.angle_gamma   90.00
#
_symmetry.space_group_name_H-M   'P 1'
#
loop_
_entity.id
_entity.type
_entity.pdbx_description
1 polymer ?
#
loop_
_entity_poly.entity_id
_entity_poly.type
_entity_poly.pdbx_seq_one_letter_code
_entity_poly.pdbx_strand_id
1 'polypeptide(L)'
;MDDALSNYKLLQERSDRKMNPFFWILTFECMVILLLAGTAVAAGPVYWAFTSRTVLSFLSLLLILPGLWLVRFSFRTLKSAVWKNNHLSEYKLYENEIRFAYYEEKTRREGSISMKEINRVYVGYYMAPSHYAYEPNVRRKKQLPTFHLLPMLFIRYREAAQTRVLQIPFHDLIEMKRWLKYFGKLKMPVWATDLLLAERTEEEQLLAFDQEEDARPFSVEERGFSKRLDSVMKELDQKRRERLGLDAPREQAAAAKTRRGTASGGKFIAPVSASGGLRRTTSHRSRPYGKQSRDSWKLSSFFIFGLLFSSLPLLVLMAIEGSIHPENMGISLLFLLAAGAVYFLLAERLRFMLALRYCLIAFIGWVMTGAMMPQTDEGVGSLFYENAVGAALLLPFTIWLPFLLIWLVRKYVPDTDEHGQPSNLKGRKA
;
A
#
# COMPACT_ATOMS: atom_id res chain seq x y z
N MET A 1 -22.55 -23.57 23.56
CA MET A 1 -23.52 -24.40 24.31
C MET A 1 -23.56 -23.99 25.79
N ASP A 2 -23.08 -22.77 26.14
CA ASP A 2 -22.86 -22.31 27.52
C ASP A 2 -23.74 -21.13 27.97
N ASP A 3 -24.66 -20.66 27.12
CA ASP A 3 -25.59 -19.58 27.49
C ASP A 3 -26.63 -20.07 28.53
N ALA A 4 -26.75 -21.38 28.77
CA ALA A 4 -27.67 -21.96 29.75
C ALA A 4 -27.15 -21.90 31.21
N LEU A 5 -25.88 -21.53 31.44
CA LEU A 5 -25.26 -21.56 32.78
C LEU A 5 -24.96 -20.19 33.38
N SER A 6 -25.17 -19.10 32.62
CA SER A 6 -25.09 -17.75 33.17
C SER A 6 -26.49 -17.25 33.50
N ASN A 7 -26.79 -17.14 34.79
CA ASN A 7 -28.00 -16.47 35.28
C ASN A 7 -27.95 -14.93 35.10
N TYR A 8 -26.98 -14.43 34.33
CA TYR A 8 -26.75 -13.00 34.18
C TYR A 8 -27.49 -12.46 32.96
N LYS A 9 -28.16 -11.33 33.15
CA LYS A 9 -28.90 -10.67 32.08
C LYS A 9 -27.94 -10.13 31.02
N LEU A 10 -28.06 -10.62 29.79
CA LEU A 10 -27.36 -10.07 28.62
C LEU A 10 -27.91 -8.66 28.35
N LEU A 11 -27.02 -7.66 28.35
CA LEU A 11 -27.39 -6.26 28.15
C LEU A 11 -27.23 -5.85 26.69
N GLN A 12 -26.09 -6.22 26.09
CA GLN A 12 -25.76 -5.86 24.73
C GLN A 12 -24.84 -6.92 24.13
N GLU A 13 -25.05 -7.21 22.85
CA GLU A 13 -24.18 -8.06 22.05
C GLU A 13 -23.60 -7.25 20.90
N ARG A 14 -22.35 -7.57 20.56
CA ARG A 14 -21.64 -7.04 19.40
C ARG A 14 -20.93 -8.21 18.72
N SER A 15 -21.22 -8.43 17.45
CA SER A 15 -20.58 -9.45 16.62
C SER A 15 -20.05 -8.80 15.35
N ASP A 16 -18.91 -9.27 14.86
CA ASP A 16 -18.40 -8.87 13.54
C ASP A 16 -19.42 -9.25 12.46
N ARG A 17 -19.55 -8.39 11.45
CA ARG A 17 -20.49 -8.63 10.35
C ARG A 17 -19.87 -9.52 9.28
N LYS A 18 -20.68 -10.41 8.71
CA LYS A 18 -20.34 -11.06 7.43
C LYS A 18 -20.23 -10.01 6.33
N MET A 19 -19.39 -10.30 5.36
CA MET A 19 -19.32 -9.53 4.13
C MET A 19 -20.70 -9.49 3.49
N ASN A 20 -21.09 -8.33 2.96
CA ASN A 20 -22.36 -8.17 2.27
C ASN A 20 -22.45 -9.22 1.14
N PRO A 21 -23.58 -9.92 0.96
CA PRO A 21 -23.72 -10.98 -0.03
C PRO A 21 -23.29 -10.57 -1.44
N PHE A 22 -23.56 -9.32 -1.84
CA PHE A 22 -23.15 -8.82 -3.16
C PHE A 22 -21.63 -8.81 -3.32
N PHE A 23 -20.91 -8.22 -2.37
CA PHE A 23 -19.45 -8.17 -2.43
C PHE A 23 -18.85 -9.55 -2.26
N TRP A 24 -19.42 -10.39 -1.39
CA TRP A 24 -18.99 -11.77 -1.22
C TRP A 24 -19.06 -12.58 -2.52
N ILE A 25 -20.19 -12.52 -3.23
CA ILE A 25 -20.38 -13.18 -4.53
C ILE A 25 -19.37 -12.64 -5.54
N LEU A 26 -19.22 -11.31 -5.64
CA LEU A 26 -18.29 -10.69 -6.57
C LEU A 26 -16.83 -11.12 -6.30
N THR A 27 -16.38 -11.07 -5.05
CA THR A 27 -15.03 -11.53 -4.66
C THR A 27 -14.84 -13.00 -4.99
N PHE A 28 -15.83 -13.84 -4.70
CA PHE A 28 -15.79 -15.27 -5.01
C PHE A 28 -15.69 -15.51 -6.53
N GLU A 29 -16.56 -14.88 -7.33
CA GLU A 29 -16.57 -14.99 -8.79
C GLU A 29 -15.25 -14.52 -9.41
N CYS A 30 -14.75 -13.34 -9.01
CA CYS A 30 -13.46 -12.83 -9.49
C CYS A 30 -12.32 -13.80 -9.18
N MET A 31 -12.26 -14.36 -7.97
CA MET A 31 -11.21 -15.30 -7.59
C MET A 31 -11.33 -16.64 -8.32
N VAL A 32 -12.55 -17.13 -8.59
CA VAL A 32 -12.77 -18.34 -9.39
C VAL A 32 -12.36 -18.11 -10.85
N ILE A 33 -12.72 -16.97 -11.45
CA ILE A 33 -12.28 -16.61 -12.81
C ILE A 33 -10.76 -16.52 -12.87
N LEU A 34 -10.11 -15.88 -11.89
CA LEU A 34 -8.66 -15.76 -11.83
C LEU A 34 -7.99 -17.12 -11.66
N LEU A 35 -8.57 -18.01 -10.85
CA LEU A 35 -8.12 -19.39 -10.68
C LEU A 35 -8.18 -20.16 -12.00
N LEU A 36 -9.32 -20.11 -12.71
CA LEU A 36 -9.50 -20.75 -14.02
C LEU A 36 -8.52 -20.19 -15.06
N ALA A 37 -8.34 -18.87 -15.09
CA ALA A 37 -7.37 -18.21 -15.96
C ALA A 37 -5.93 -18.68 -15.65
N GLY A 38 -5.56 -18.72 -14.37
CA GLY A 38 -4.26 -19.26 -13.93
C GLY A 38 -4.05 -20.71 -14.35
N THR A 39 -5.07 -21.56 -14.20
CA THR A 39 -5.03 -22.95 -14.64
C THR A 39 -4.90 -23.07 -16.16
N ALA A 40 -5.62 -22.25 -16.93
CA ALA A 40 -5.51 -22.23 -18.39
C ALA A 40 -4.11 -21.77 -18.85
N VAL A 41 -3.53 -20.75 -18.20
CA VAL A 41 -2.16 -20.28 -18.47
C VAL A 41 -1.12 -21.34 -18.08
N ALA A 42 -1.38 -22.14 -17.06
CA ALA A 42 -0.48 -23.23 -16.66
C ALA A 42 -0.59 -24.47 -17.57
N ALA A 43 -1.80 -24.91 -17.90
CA ALA A 43 -2.03 -26.15 -18.66
C ALA A 43 -1.98 -25.93 -20.19
N GLY A 44 -2.39 -24.76 -20.67
CA GLY A 44 -2.46 -24.42 -22.09
C GLY A 44 -1.13 -24.57 -22.83
N PRO A 45 -0.01 -24.04 -22.32
CA PRO A 45 1.31 -24.23 -22.93
C PRO A 45 1.72 -25.70 -23.06
N VAL A 46 1.40 -26.53 -22.06
CA VAL A 46 1.70 -27.96 -22.07
C VAL A 46 0.93 -28.63 -23.21
N TYR A 47 -0.39 -28.40 -23.28
CA TYR A 47 -1.22 -28.88 -24.37
C TYR A 47 -0.70 -28.43 -25.74
N TRP A 48 -0.38 -27.14 -25.88
CA TRP A 48 0.07 -26.57 -27.16
C TRP A 48 1.44 -27.11 -27.61
N ALA A 49 2.36 -27.36 -26.66
CA ALA A 49 3.65 -27.98 -26.92
C ALA A 49 3.49 -29.41 -27.45
N PHE A 50 2.58 -30.19 -26.85
CA PHE A 50 2.29 -31.55 -27.30
C PHE A 50 1.65 -31.58 -28.70
N THR A 51 0.73 -30.67 -29.00
CA THR A 51 -0.01 -30.68 -30.27
C THR A 51 0.76 -30.09 -31.44
N SER A 52 1.46 -28.97 -31.25
CA SER A 52 2.04 -28.23 -32.38
C SER A 52 3.51 -28.56 -32.64
N ARG A 53 4.25 -29.05 -31.62
CA ARG A 53 5.68 -29.40 -31.69
C ARG A 53 6.58 -28.31 -32.29
N THR A 54 6.15 -27.06 -32.23
CA THR A 54 6.91 -25.90 -32.73
C THR A 54 7.82 -25.33 -31.65
N VAL A 55 8.93 -24.70 -32.02
CA VAL A 55 9.83 -24.02 -31.05
C VAL A 55 9.08 -22.98 -30.20
N LEU A 56 8.13 -22.26 -30.80
CA LEU A 56 7.29 -21.27 -30.09
C LEU A 56 6.42 -21.93 -29.01
N SER A 57 5.90 -23.12 -29.28
CA SER A 57 5.10 -23.86 -28.29
C SER A 57 5.94 -24.31 -27.09
N PHE A 58 7.20 -24.73 -27.29
CA PHE A 58 8.11 -24.99 -26.17
C PHE A 58 8.49 -23.72 -25.40
N LEU A 59 8.66 -22.58 -26.08
CA LEU A 59 8.91 -21.30 -25.41
C LEU A 59 7.72 -20.88 -24.53
N SER A 60 6.50 -21.20 -24.95
CA SER A 60 5.29 -20.92 -24.17
C SER A 60 5.25 -21.63 -22.81
N LEU A 61 6.02 -22.72 -22.62
CA LEU A 61 6.12 -23.42 -21.33
C LEU A 61 6.64 -22.53 -20.21
N LEU A 62 7.32 -21.42 -20.52
CA LEU A 62 7.70 -20.41 -19.52
C LEU A 62 6.49 -19.77 -18.82
N LEU A 63 5.30 -19.78 -19.46
CA LEU A 63 4.06 -19.28 -18.88
C LEU A 63 3.49 -20.20 -17.79
N ILE A 64 4.00 -21.43 -17.63
CA ILE A 64 3.59 -22.33 -16.55
C ILE A 64 3.85 -21.69 -15.19
N LEU A 65 5.00 -21.03 -15.01
CA LEU A 65 5.37 -20.39 -13.74
C LEU A 65 4.37 -19.30 -13.30
N PRO A 66 4.06 -18.27 -14.12
CA PRO A 66 3.05 -17.28 -13.76
C PRO A 66 1.65 -17.89 -13.64
N GLY A 67 1.31 -18.92 -14.42
CA GLY A 67 0.04 -19.65 -14.30
C GLY A 67 -0.11 -20.34 -12.93
N LEU A 68 0.89 -21.10 -12.50
CA LEU A 68 0.90 -21.75 -11.18
C LEU A 68 0.89 -20.74 -10.04
N TRP A 69 1.60 -19.61 -10.21
CA TRP A 69 1.58 -18.51 -9.25
C TRP A 69 0.16 -17.91 -9.11
N LEU A 70 -0.53 -17.62 -10.23
CA LEU A 70 -1.90 -17.13 -10.22
C LEU A 70 -2.87 -18.10 -9.54
N VAL A 71 -2.72 -19.41 -9.80
CA VAL A 71 -3.53 -20.46 -9.14
C VAL A 71 -3.32 -20.42 -7.63
N ARG A 72 -2.04 -20.41 -7.19
CA ARG A 72 -1.69 -20.37 -5.77
C ARG A 72 -2.21 -19.09 -5.11
N PHE A 73 -2.04 -17.94 -5.74
CA PHE A 73 -2.52 -16.65 -5.26
C PHE A 73 -4.04 -16.67 -5.08
N SER A 74 -4.78 -16.99 -6.14
CA SER A 74 -6.25 -17.01 -6.13
C SER A 74 -6.79 -17.95 -5.05
N PHE A 75 -6.21 -19.14 -4.91
CA PHE A 75 -6.62 -20.10 -3.90
C PHE A 75 -6.36 -19.61 -2.47
N ARG A 76 -5.18 -19.01 -2.20
CA ARG A 76 -4.85 -18.48 -0.88
C ARG A 76 -5.74 -17.31 -0.51
N THR A 77 -5.97 -16.38 -1.44
CA THR A 77 -6.83 -15.21 -1.23
C THR A 77 -8.27 -15.64 -0.97
N LEU A 78 -8.78 -16.58 -1.76
CA LEU A 78 -10.11 -17.15 -1.56
C LEU A 78 -10.24 -17.85 -0.20
N LYS A 79 -9.25 -18.67 0.19
CA LYS A 79 -9.22 -19.32 1.50
C LYS A 79 -9.22 -18.31 2.64
N SER A 80 -8.43 -17.24 2.53
CA SER A 80 -8.39 -16.15 3.52
C SER A 80 -9.75 -15.44 3.62
N ALA A 81 -10.36 -15.09 2.49
CA ALA A 81 -11.67 -14.45 2.45
C ALA A 81 -12.77 -15.34 3.07
N VAL A 82 -12.79 -16.65 2.75
CA VAL A 82 -13.71 -17.63 3.37
C VAL A 82 -13.49 -17.72 4.86
N TRP A 83 -12.22 -17.74 5.30
CA TRP A 83 -11.89 -17.81 6.71
C TRP A 83 -12.40 -16.56 7.46
N LYS A 84 -12.09 -15.35 6.97
CA LYS A 84 -12.54 -14.08 7.57
C LYS A 84 -14.06 -13.95 7.63
N ASN A 85 -14.78 -14.46 6.62
CA ASN A 85 -16.24 -14.40 6.59
C ASN A 85 -16.94 -15.42 7.52
N ASN A 86 -16.23 -16.47 7.95
CA ASN A 86 -16.76 -17.52 8.81
C ASN A 86 -16.31 -17.42 10.27
N HIS A 87 -15.17 -16.77 10.54
CA HIS A 87 -14.59 -16.63 11.88
C HIS A 87 -14.80 -15.21 12.39
N LEU A 88 -16.02 -14.96 12.85
CA LEU A 88 -16.45 -13.64 13.34
C LEU A 88 -16.16 -13.51 14.83
N SER A 89 -15.66 -12.35 15.24
CA SER A 89 -15.46 -12.07 16.67
C SER A 89 -16.78 -11.69 17.33
N GLU A 90 -17.00 -12.13 18.56
CA GLU A 90 -18.20 -11.90 19.35
C GLU A 90 -17.85 -11.34 20.73
N TYR A 91 -18.62 -10.35 21.16
CA TYR A 91 -18.46 -9.66 22.43
C TYR A 91 -19.84 -9.47 23.05
N LYS A 92 -20.03 -10.03 24.24
CA LYS A 92 -21.30 -10.00 24.98
C LYS A 92 -21.09 -9.27 26.31
N LEU A 93 -21.86 -8.21 26.50
CA LEU A 93 -21.88 -7.41 27.73
C LEU A 93 -22.99 -7.92 28.65
N TYR A 94 -22.61 -8.49 29.79
CA TYR A 94 -23.51 -8.88 30.88
C TYR A 94 -23.47 -7.86 32.02
N GLU A 95 -24.34 -8.02 33.02
CA GLU A 95 -24.42 -7.13 34.18
C GLU A 95 -23.20 -7.16 35.11
N ASN A 96 -22.36 -8.18 35.02
CA ASN A 96 -21.26 -8.42 35.95
C ASN A 96 -19.96 -8.81 35.24
N GLU A 97 -20.01 -9.12 33.95
CA GLU A 97 -18.85 -9.53 33.16
C GLU A 97 -19.00 -9.20 31.68
N ILE A 98 -17.86 -9.19 30.99
CA ILE A 98 -17.78 -9.10 29.53
C ILE A 98 -17.26 -10.43 29.04
N ARG A 99 -18.07 -11.16 28.27
CA ARG A 99 -17.61 -12.38 27.59
C ARG A 99 -17.16 -12.02 26.19
N PHE A 100 -16.05 -12.59 25.76
CA PHE A 100 -15.51 -12.36 24.43
C PHE A 100 -15.05 -13.67 23.82
N ALA A 101 -15.18 -13.75 22.50
CA ALA A 101 -14.62 -14.77 21.65
C ALA A 101 -14.11 -14.06 20.39
N TYR A 102 -12.83 -13.75 20.32
CA TYR A 102 -12.24 -13.06 19.18
C TYR A 102 -11.14 -13.90 18.55
N TYR A 103 -10.85 -13.61 17.28
CA TYR A 103 -9.80 -14.29 16.55
C TYR A 103 -8.58 -13.39 16.44
N GLU A 104 -7.45 -13.85 16.97
CA GLU A 104 -6.14 -13.25 16.77
C GLU A 104 -5.40 -14.10 15.73
N GLU A 105 -5.24 -13.54 14.53
CA GLU A 105 -4.77 -14.22 13.32
C GLU A 105 -5.60 -15.43 12.93
N LYS A 106 -5.37 -16.59 13.55
CA LYS A 106 -6.08 -17.86 13.34
C LYS A 106 -6.43 -18.56 14.64
N THR A 107 -6.00 -18.01 15.77
CA THR A 107 -6.25 -18.56 17.09
C THR A 107 -7.49 -17.91 17.67
N ARG A 108 -8.46 -18.74 18.08
CA ARG A 108 -9.65 -18.26 18.79
C ARG A 108 -9.25 -18.05 20.25
N ARG A 109 -9.41 -16.83 20.75
CA ARG A 109 -9.26 -16.49 22.17
C ARG A 109 -10.64 -16.26 22.75
N GLU A 110 -10.94 -16.99 23.81
CA GLU A 110 -12.21 -16.90 24.52
C GLU A 110 -11.92 -16.60 25.99
N GLY A 111 -12.78 -15.79 26.59
CA GLY A 111 -12.62 -15.41 27.98
C GLY A 111 -13.77 -14.59 28.52
N SER A 112 -13.67 -14.28 29.81
CA SER A 112 -14.62 -13.44 30.53
C SER A 112 -13.86 -12.48 31.43
N ILE A 113 -14.24 -11.21 31.42
CA ILE A 113 -13.65 -10.16 32.27
C ILE A 113 -14.71 -9.74 33.27
N SER A 114 -14.42 -9.87 34.57
CA SER A 114 -15.31 -9.37 35.60
C SER A 114 -15.34 -7.84 35.58
N MET A 115 -16.50 -7.22 35.79
CA MET A 115 -16.61 -5.75 35.87
C MET A 115 -15.71 -5.16 36.96
N LYS A 116 -15.37 -5.95 37.99
CA LYS A 116 -14.49 -5.54 39.09
C LYS A 116 -13.01 -5.51 38.70
N GLU A 117 -12.63 -6.24 37.66
CA GLU A 117 -11.26 -6.32 37.16
C GLU A 117 -10.95 -5.19 36.17
N ILE A 118 -11.98 -4.50 35.68
CA ILE A 118 -11.85 -3.38 34.76
C ILE A 118 -11.33 -2.17 35.54
N ASN A 119 -10.13 -1.71 35.18
CA ASN A 119 -9.53 -0.52 35.78
C ASN A 119 -10.04 0.75 35.09
N ARG A 120 -10.04 0.75 33.76
CA ARG A 120 -10.32 1.94 32.94
C ARG A 120 -10.79 1.54 31.54
N VAL A 121 -11.64 2.39 30.96
CA VAL A 121 -12.17 2.21 29.61
C VAL A 121 -11.71 3.38 28.75
N TYR A 122 -11.15 3.10 27.58
CA TYR A 122 -10.73 4.09 26.61
C TYR A 122 -11.56 3.98 25.33
N VAL A 123 -11.91 5.13 24.77
CA VAL A 123 -12.58 5.29 23.50
C VAL A 123 -11.56 5.83 22.51
N GLY A 124 -11.46 5.19 21.35
CA GLY A 124 -10.61 5.64 20.26
C GLY A 124 -11.19 5.29 18.90
N TYR A 125 -10.34 5.32 17.90
CA TYR A 125 -10.68 4.90 16.55
C TYR A 125 -9.68 3.86 16.05
N TYR A 126 -10.13 3.07 15.08
CA TYR A 126 -9.26 2.20 14.30
C TYR A 126 -9.51 2.41 12.81
N MET A 127 -8.49 2.09 12.02
CA MET A 127 -8.59 2.13 10.57
C MET A 127 -9.19 0.80 10.09
N ALA A 128 -10.37 0.88 9.48
CA ALA A 128 -11.05 -0.28 8.91
C ALA A 128 -10.93 -0.24 7.38
N PRO A 129 -9.98 -0.98 6.78
CA PRO A 129 -9.86 -1.06 5.33
C PRO A 129 -11.07 -1.79 4.74
N SER A 130 -11.57 -1.29 3.62
CA SER A 130 -12.69 -1.89 2.88
C SER A 130 -13.96 -2.14 3.71
N HIS A 131 -14.21 -1.34 4.76
CA HIS A 131 -15.42 -1.47 5.60
C HIS A 131 -16.73 -1.41 4.78
N TYR A 132 -16.72 -0.70 3.65
CA TYR A 132 -17.86 -0.66 2.74
C TYR A 132 -18.33 -2.06 2.31
N ALA A 133 -17.45 -3.07 2.26
CA ALA A 133 -17.84 -4.43 1.91
C ALA A 133 -18.74 -5.10 2.96
N TYR A 134 -18.78 -4.56 4.18
CA TYR A 134 -19.50 -5.09 5.35
C TYR A 134 -20.70 -4.22 5.74
N GLU A 135 -20.91 -3.09 5.07
CA GLU A 135 -22.09 -2.27 5.29
C GLU A 135 -23.34 -2.87 4.60
N PRO A 136 -24.51 -2.89 5.25
CA PRO A 136 -25.73 -3.44 4.65
C PRO A 136 -26.29 -2.58 3.50
N ASN A 137 -26.08 -1.26 3.53
CA ASN A 137 -26.80 -0.28 2.69
C ASN A 137 -25.93 0.43 1.64
N VAL A 138 -24.90 -0.25 1.12
CA VAL A 138 -23.82 0.36 0.29
C VAL A 138 -24.30 0.89 -1.06
N ARG A 139 -25.32 0.26 -1.66
CA ARG A 139 -25.78 0.53 -3.04
C ARG A 139 -26.18 2.00 -3.34
N ARG A 140 -26.27 2.88 -2.33
CA ARG A 140 -26.73 4.27 -2.48
C ARG A 140 -25.65 5.34 -2.33
N LYS A 141 -24.41 5.00 -1.93
CA LYS A 141 -23.35 6.00 -1.74
C LYS A 141 -22.55 6.19 -3.05
N LYS A 142 -22.42 7.44 -3.51
CA LYS A 142 -21.71 7.79 -4.77
C LYS A 142 -20.19 7.59 -4.69
N GLN A 143 -19.62 7.57 -3.49
CA GLN A 143 -18.20 7.35 -3.24
C GLN A 143 -18.05 6.50 -1.99
N LEU A 144 -17.31 5.39 -2.11
CA LEU A 144 -16.97 4.50 -1.01
C LEU A 144 -15.51 4.77 -0.67
N PRO A 145 -15.19 5.38 0.49
CA PRO A 145 -13.80 5.59 0.84
C PRO A 145 -13.15 4.24 1.13
N THR A 146 -11.90 4.09 0.72
CA THR A 146 -11.12 2.84 0.91
C THR A 146 -10.92 2.54 2.39
N PHE A 147 -10.76 3.59 3.21
CA PHE A 147 -10.62 3.50 4.65
C PHE A 147 -11.75 4.23 5.36
N HIS A 148 -12.22 3.63 6.43
CA HIS A 148 -13.10 4.27 7.39
C HIS A 148 -12.43 4.28 8.76
N LEU A 149 -12.45 5.43 9.43
CA LEU A 149 -12.19 5.48 10.87
C LEU A 149 -13.45 5.04 11.58
N LEU A 150 -13.36 3.91 12.28
CA LEU A 150 -14.47 3.32 13.02
C LEU A 150 -14.16 3.35 14.52
N PRO A 151 -15.20 3.48 15.36
CA PRO A 151 -15.00 3.55 16.79
C PRO A 151 -14.44 2.24 17.35
N MET A 152 -13.58 2.39 18.36
CA MET A 152 -13.00 1.26 19.08
C MET A 152 -13.06 1.54 20.57
N LEU A 153 -13.35 0.50 21.34
CA LEU A 153 -13.27 0.52 22.78
C LEU A 153 -12.10 -0.33 23.25
N PHE A 154 -11.26 0.23 24.11
CA PHE A 154 -10.18 -0.48 24.76
C PHE A 154 -10.50 -0.60 26.25
N ILE A 155 -10.54 -1.83 26.76
CA ILE A 155 -10.85 -2.10 28.16
C ILE A 155 -9.57 -2.58 28.82
N ARG A 156 -9.04 -1.76 29.73
CA ARG A 156 -7.86 -2.11 30.54
C ARG A 156 -8.32 -2.86 31.78
N TYR A 157 -7.89 -4.10 31.95
CA TYR A 157 -8.29 -4.98 33.04
C TYR A 157 -7.11 -5.70 33.68
N ARG A 158 -7.33 -6.34 34.83
CA ARG A 158 -6.34 -7.18 35.51
C ARG A 158 -6.72 -8.64 35.44
N GLU A 159 -5.79 -9.48 35.00
CA GLU A 159 -5.94 -10.95 34.96
C GLU A 159 -4.66 -11.57 35.54
N ALA A 160 -4.79 -12.41 36.57
CA ALA A 160 -3.67 -13.10 37.21
C ALA A 160 -2.46 -12.19 37.56
N ALA A 161 -2.74 -11.01 38.15
CA ALA A 161 -1.78 -9.94 38.48
C ALA A 161 -1.11 -9.22 37.29
N GLN A 162 -1.41 -9.60 36.05
CA GLN A 162 -0.99 -8.86 34.86
C GLN A 162 -2.08 -7.91 34.41
N THR A 163 -1.67 -6.75 33.87
CA THR A 163 -2.60 -5.81 33.25
C THR A 163 -2.71 -6.14 31.78
N ARG A 164 -3.94 -6.22 31.27
CA ARG A 164 -4.24 -6.57 29.89
C ARG A 164 -5.19 -5.57 29.24
N VAL A 165 -5.28 -5.62 27.91
CA VAL A 165 -6.18 -4.77 27.12
C VAL A 165 -7.09 -5.64 26.25
N LEU A 166 -8.40 -5.50 26.45
CA LEU A 166 -9.39 -6.05 25.51
C LEU A 166 -9.79 -4.99 24.50
N GLN A 167 -9.66 -5.35 23.23
CA GLN A 167 -10.01 -4.54 22.07
C GLN A 167 -11.39 -4.91 21.55
N ILE A 168 -12.31 -3.95 21.51
CA ILE A 168 -13.68 -4.15 21.01
C ILE A 168 -13.94 -3.14 19.88
N PRO A 169 -13.79 -3.54 18.60
CA PRO A 169 -14.18 -2.69 17.48
C PRO A 169 -15.70 -2.47 17.44
N PHE A 170 -16.15 -1.38 16.84
CA PHE A 170 -17.57 -1.09 16.64
C PHE A 170 -17.81 -0.58 15.22
N HIS A 171 -18.97 -0.92 14.65
CA HIS A 171 -19.33 -0.45 13.30
C HIS A 171 -19.90 0.96 13.30
N ASP A 172 -20.43 1.42 14.43
CA ASP A 172 -20.95 2.77 14.59
C ASP A 172 -20.81 3.27 16.04
N LEU A 173 -20.89 4.60 16.19
CA LEU A 173 -20.81 5.26 17.48
C LEU A 173 -22.05 5.01 18.36
N ILE A 174 -23.16 4.57 17.79
CA ILE A 174 -24.43 4.38 18.50
C ILE A 174 -24.36 3.10 19.34
N GLU A 175 -23.87 2.01 18.76
CA GLU A 175 -23.60 0.73 19.43
C GLU A 175 -22.59 0.93 20.56
N MET A 176 -21.46 1.58 20.30
CA MET A 176 -20.46 1.89 21.32
C MET A 176 -21.02 2.77 22.44
N LYS A 177 -21.85 3.77 22.12
CA LYS A 177 -22.51 4.63 23.12
C LYS A 177 -23.38 3.81 24.08
N ARG A 178 -24.02 2.72 23.64
CA ARG A 178 -24.81 1.86 24.54
C ARG A 178 -23.93 1.17 25.58
N TRP A 179 -22.78 0.65 25.17
CA TRP A 179 -21.77 0.08 26.07
C TRP A 179 -21.24 1.12 27.06
N LEU A 180 -20.85 2.29 26.56
CA LEU A 180 -20.34 3.38 27.38
C LEU A 180 -21.36 3.89 28.40
N LYS A 181 -22.65 3.95 28.05
CA LYS A 181 -23.71 4.34 29.01
C LYS A 181 -23.77 3.36 30.18
N TYR A 182 -23.55 2.08 29.92
CA TYR A 182 -23.54 1.07 30.96
C TYR A 182 -22.33 1.25 31.89
N PHE A 183 -21.12 1.46 31.34
CA PHE A 183 -19.93 1.77 32.14
C PHE A 183 -20.08 3.07 32.95
N GLY A 184 -20.74 4.08 32.38
CA GLY A 184 -21.07 5.32 33.07
C GLY A 184 -22.00 5.11 34.28
N LYS A 185 -23.01 4.23 34.19
CA LYS A 185 -23.86 3.86 35.34
C LYS A 185 -23.07 3.21 36.47
N LEU A 186 -22.04 2.44 36.13
CA LEU A 186 -21.12 1.83 37.09
C LEU A 186 -20.05 2.80 37.59
N LYS A 187 -20.11 4.09 37.18
CA LYS A 187 -19.13 5.14 37.50
C LYS A 187 -17.69 4.76 37.10
N MET A 188 -17.53 3.94 36.06
CA MET A 188 -16.21 3.60 35.56
C MET A 188 -15.58 4.81 34.86
N PRO A 189 -14.27 5.06 35.04
CA PRO A 189 -13.59 6.13 34.36
C PRO A 189 -13.49 5.82 32.85
N VAL A 190 -14.16 6.63 32.05
CA VAL A 190 -14.08 6.60 30.59
C VAL A 190 -13.14 7.69 30.12
N TRP A 191 -12.21 7.32 29.23
CA TRP A 191 -11.23 8.21 28.64
C TRP A 191 -11.35 8.17 27.11
N ALA A 192 -10.90 9.22 26.44
CA ALA A 192 -10.81 9.31 24.99
C ALA A 192 -9.33 9.44 24.58
N THR A 193 -8.93 8.75 23.52
CA THR A 193 -7.59 8.83 22.91
C THR A 193 -7.71 8.89 21.40
N ASP A 194 -6.91 9.74 20.77
CA ASP A 194 -6.81 9.91 19.31
C ASP A 194 -5.74 8.99 18.68
N LEU A 195 -5.05 8.18 19.49
CA LEU A 195 -4.07 7.20 19.02
C LEU A 195 -4.75 6.04 18.28
N LEU A 196 -4.20 5.68 17.12
CA LEU A 196 -4.57 4.47 16.38
C LEU A 196 -3.83 3.28 16.99
N LEU A 197 -4.40 2.70 18.04
CA LEU A 197 -3.75 1.66 18.84
C LEU A 197 -4.05 0.23 18.35
N ALA A 198 -5.03 0.03 17.47
CA ALA A 198 -5.50 -1.30 17.08
C ALA A 198 -4.40 -2.22 16.48
N GLU A 199 -3.44 -1.62 15.76
CA GLU A 199 -2.35 -2.35 15.11
C GLU A 199 -1.09 -2.47 16.00
N ARG A 200 -1.11 -1.88 17.20
CA ARG A 200 0.01 -1.89 18.15
C ARG A 200 -0.01 -3.17 18.99
N THR A 201 1.16 -3.59 19.46
CA THR A 201 1.25 -4.71 20.41
C THR A 201 0.58 -4.34 21.74
N GLU A 202 0.10 -5.32 22.49
CA GLU A 202 -0.56 -5.07 23.78
C GLU A 202 0.34 -4.27 24.75
N GLU A 203 1.66 -4.51 24.74
CA GLU A 203 2.64 -3.77 25.52
C GLU A 203 2.72 -2.29 25.10
N GLU A 204 2.77 -2.02 23.79
CA GLU A 204 2.76 -0.65 23.26
C GLU A 204 1.45 0.07 23.59
N GLN A 205 0.32 -0.64 23.56
CA GLN A 205 -0.98 -0.09 23.97
C GLN A 205 -0.99 0.29 25.44
N LEU A 206 -0.50 -0.59 26.32
CA LEU A 206 -0.42 -0.33 27.75
C LEU A 206 0.49 0.86 28.06
N LEU A 207 1.67 0.93 27.41
CA LEU A 207 2.58 2.07 27.53
C LEU A 207 1.92 3.38 27.09
N ALA A 208 1.17 3.37 25.98
CA ALA A 208 0.42 4.54 25.51
C ALA A 208 -0.68 4.95 26.50
N PHE A 209 -1.38 3.99 27.11
CA PHE A 209 -2.43 4.25 28.09
C PHE A 209 -1.94 4.77 29.44
N ASP A 210 -0.67 4.52 29.78
CA ASP A 210 -0.01 5.05 30.98
C ASP A 210 0.44 6.52 30.78
N GLN A 211 0.56 6.98 29.53
CA GLN A 211 0.84 8.38 29.21
C GLN A 211 -0.46 9.20 29.24
N GLU A 212 -0.75 9.83 30.38
CA GLU A 212 -1.98 10.65 30.54
C GLU A 212 -2.08 11.80 29.54
N GLU A 213 -0.97 12.21 28.91
CA GLU A 213 -0.97 13.31 27.92
C GLU A 213 -1.72 12.97 26.63
N ASP A 214 -1.83 11.68 26.27
CA ASP A 214 -2.47 11.19 25.04
C ASP A 214 -3.91 10.70 25.25
N ALA A 215 -4.45 10.92 26.45
CA ALA A 215 -5.82 10.59 26.77
C ALA A 215 -6.48 11.69 27.60
N ARG A 216 -7.81 11.82 27.50
CA ARG A 216 -8.58 12.73 28.37
C ARG A 216 -9.80 12.05 28.95
N PRO A 217 -10.19 12.39 30.20
CA PRO A 217 -11.47 11.96 30.74
C PRO A 217 -12.63 12.39 29.83
N PHE A 218 -13.58 11.48 29.60
CA PHE A 218 -14.70 11.67 28.69
C PHE A 218 -16.02 11.30 29.37
N SER A 219 -16.98 12.21 29.38
CA SER A 219 -18.32 11.96 29.94
C SER A 219 -19.31 11.51 28.87
N VAL A 220 -20.04 10.41 29.17
CA VAL A 220 -20.94 9.73 28.22
C VAL A 220 -22.34 10.36 28.17
N GLU A 221 -22.72 11.11 29.21
CA GLU A 221 -24.12 11.43 29.52
C GLU A 221 -24.73 12.52 28.64
N GLU A 222 -23.95 13.18 27.78
CA GLU A 222 -24.40 14.39 27.08
C GLU A 222 -25.12 14.14 25.74
N ARG A 223 -26.05 15.06 25.43
CA ARG A 223 -26.54 15.28 24.07
C ARG A 223 -25.34 15.70 23.20
N GLY A 224 -25.23 15.15 22.00
CA GLY A 224 -24.09 15.46 21.12
C GLY A 224 -22.82 14.65 21.36
N PHE A 225 -22.92 13.45 21.97
CA PHE A 225 -21.81 12.49 22.16
C PHE A 225 -20.79 12.46 21.01
N SER A 226 -21.23 12.30 19.75
CA SER A 226 -20.32 12.26 18.60
C SER A 226 -19.56 13.57 18.40
N LYS A 227 -20.26 14.71 18.39
CA LYS A 227 -19.63 16.04 18.27
C LYS A 227 -18.61 16.30 19.37
N ARG A 228 -18.93 15.88 20.61
CA ARG A 228 -18.01 16.04 21.74
C ARG A 228 -16.79 15.13 21.60
N LEU A 229 -16.99 13.86 21.23
CA LEU A 229 -15.89 12.93 20.99
C LEU A 229 -14.97 13.48 19.89
N ASP A 230 -15.53 13.93 18.77
CA ASP A 230 -14.76 14.53 17.67
C ASP A 230 -14.00 15.79 18.11
N SER A 231 -14.58 16.61 18.98
CA SER A 231 -13.90 17.78 19.55
C SER A 231 -12.70 17.38 20.41
N VAL A 232 -12.88 16.43 21.32
CA VAL A 232 -11.81 15.93 22.20
C VAL A 232 -10.68 15.30 21.38
N MET A 233 -11.04 14.56 20.34
CA MET A 233 -10.07 13.90 19.44
C MET A 233 -9.26 14.92 18.64
N LYS A 234 -9.89 15.98 18.14
CA LYS A 234 -9.19 17.09 17.47
C LYS A 234 -8.27 17.85 18.42
N GLU A 235 -8.69 18.09 19.66
CA GLU A 235 -7.86 18.74 20.67
C GLU A 235 -6.63 17.90 21.05
N LEU A 236 -6.79 16.57 21.10
CA LEU A 236 -5.68 15.64 21.35
C LEU A 236 -4.70 15.61 20.16
N ASP A 237 -5.20 15.50 18.92
CA ASP A 237 -4.36 15.52 17.72
C ASP A 237 -3.58 16.84 17.61
N GLN A 238 -4.25 17.98 17.84
CA GLN A 238 -3.59 19.29 17.84
C GLN A 238 -2.49 19.37 18.91
N LYS A 239 -2.76 18.97 20.16
CA LYS A 239 -1.74 18.96 21.22
C LYS A 239 -0.58 18.02 20.90
N ARG A 240 -0.82 16.89 20.25
CA ARG A 240 0.26 16.00 19.80
C ARG A 240 1.10 16.67 18.71
N ARG A 241 0.49 17.30 17.72
CA ARG A 241 1.22 18.01 16.65
C ARG A 241 2.05 19.17 17.17
N GLU A 242 1.53 19.92 18.13
CA GLU A 242 2.27 20.98 18.84
C GLU A 242 3.50 20.41 19.56
N ARG A 243 3.36 19.28 20.29
CA ARG A 243 4.48 18.60 20.96
C ARG A 243 5.54 18.06 19.99
N LEU A 244 5.10 17.53 18.85
CA LEU A 244 5.99 17.01 17.80
C LEU A 244 6.60 18.11 16.92
N GLY A 245 6.26 19.39 17.15
CA GLY A 245 6.73 20.50 16.32
C GLY A 245 6.22 20.47 14.87
N LEU A 246 5.15 19.73 14.60
CA LEU A 246 4.56 19.58 13.26
C LEU A 246 3.72 20.80 12.87
N ASP A 247 3.15 21.49 13.85
CA ASP A 247 2.45 22.75 13.64
C ASP A 247 3.45 23.91 13.65
N ALA A 248 4.23 24.02 12.56
CA ALA A 248 4.97 25.25 12.30
C ALA A 248 3.97 26.42 12.21
N PRO A 249 4.27 27.60 12.79
CA PRO A 249 3.32 28.69 12.88
C PRO A 249 2.91 29.14 11.47
N ARG A 250 1.65 28.83 11.09
CA ARG A 250 1.02 29.30 9.85
C ARG A 250 1.11 30.82 9.69
N GLU A 251 1.24 31.55 10.80
CA GLU A 251 1.48 33.00 10.81
C GLU A 251 2.79 33.40 10.10
N GLN A 252 3.86 32.59 10.16
CA GLN A 252 5.11 32.91 9.46
C GLN A 252 5.00 32.64 7.95
N ALA A 253 4.25 31.61 7.54
CA ALA A 253 4.01 31.31 6.12
C ALA A 253 3.06 32.33 5.46
N ALA A 254 2.09 32.85 6.21
CA ALA A 254 1.23 33.95 5.76
C ALA A 254 2.02 35.26 5.66
N ALA A 255 2.84 35.60 6.66
CA ALA A 255 3.71 36.79 6.63
C ALA A 255 4.79 36.74 5.52
N ALA A 256 5.29 35.54 5.19
CA ALA A 256 6.24 35.35 4.09
C ALA A 256 5.59 35.52 2.70
N LYS A 257 4.28 35.25 2.55
CA LYS A 257 3.55 35.50 1.30
C LYS A 257 3.22 36.98 1.10
N THR A 258 2.99 37.76 2.16
CA THR A 258 2.73 39.20 2.03
C THR A 258 3.98 40.02 1.68
N ARG A 259 5.18 39.51 1.91
CA ARG A 259 6.46 40.19 1.57
C ARG A 259 6.97 39.93 0.15
N ARG A 260 6.35 39.04 -0.63
CA ARG A 260 6.84 38.66 -1.98
C ARG A 260 6.09 39.34 -3.14
N GLY A 261 5.36 40.42 -2.86
CA GLY A 261 4.51 41.12 -3.81
C GLY A 261 4.98 42.51 -4.24
N THR A 262 6.27 42.86 -4.22
CA THR A 262 6.75 44.15 -4.73
C THR A 262 8.28 44.20 -4.95
N ALA A 263 8.80 43.47 -5.94
CA ALA A 263 10.13 43.72 -6.52
C ALA A 263 10.18 43.01 -7.88
N SER A 264 9.89 43.73 -8.96
CA SER A 264 10.87 44.40 -9.84
C SER A 264 11.22 43.53 -11.05
N GLY A 265 10.77 43.99 -12.23
CA GLY A 265 11.25 43.49 -13.50
C GLY A 265 12.76 43.71 -13.63
N GLY A 266 13.48 42.65 -13.95
CA GLY A 266 14.89 42.68 -14.31
C GLY A 266 15.08 41.80 -15.54
N LYS A 267 15.28 42.44 -16.71
CA LYS A 267 15.74 41.79 -17.93
C LYS A 267 17.11 41.15 -17.66
N PHE A 268 17.18 39.82 -17.72
CA PHE A 268 18.45 39.11 -17.77
C PHE A 268 19.00 39.15 -19.19
N ILE A 269 20.10 39.88 -19.37
CA ILE A 269 20.98 39.82 -20.56
C ILE A 269 22.01 38.74 -20.28
N ALA A 270 22.12 37.76 -21.17
CA ALA A 270 23.13 36.71 -21.11
C ALA A 270 24.53 37.26 -21.47
N PRO A 271 25.61 36.83 -20.80
CA PRO A 271 26.95 37.19 -21.20
C PRO A 271 27.42 36.34 -22.38
N VAL A 272 27.85 37.04 -23.43
CA VAL A 272 28.73 36.55 -24.48
C VAL A 272 30.12 36.33 -23.86
N SER A 273 30.67 35.13 -24.02
CA SER A 273 32.11 34.88 -23.83
C SER A 273 32.65 34.22 -25.09
N ALA A 274 33.65 34.87 -25.65
CA ALA A 274 34.41 34.48 -26.83
C ALA A 274 35.85 34.12 -26.43
N SER A 275 36.56 33.48 -27.36
CA SER A 275 37.98 33.08 -27.35
C SER A 275 38.33 31.86 -26.49
N GLY A 276 39.23 30.94 -26.85
CA GLY A 276 40.07 30.69 -28.02
C GLY A 276 40.58 29.23 -27.87
N GLY A 277 40.75 28.44 -28.92
CA GLY A 277 41.90 28.47 -29.80
C GLY A 277 43.00 27.50 -29.30
N LEU A 278 43.12 26.30 -29.91
CA LEU A 278 44.40 25.70 -30.31
C LEU A 278 44.21 24.33 -30.99
N ARG A 279 44.47 24.37 -32.30
CA ARG A 279 44.94 23.31 -33.20
C ARG A 279 45.85 22.28 -32.51
N ARG A 280 45.53 21.00 -32.65
CA ARG A 280 46.55 19.95 -32.87
C ARG A 280 46.01 18.90 -33.82
N THR A 281 46.53 18.94 -35.04
CA THR A 281 46.39 17.91 -36.06
C THR A 281 47.33 16.76 -35.71
N THR A 282 46.80 15.59 -35.40
CA THR A 282 47.56 14.33 -35.45
C THR A 282 46.85 13.35 -36.36
N SER A 283 47.65 12.89 -37.32
CA SER A 283 47.35 12.04 -38.45
C SER A 283 46.62 10.75 -38.11
N HIS A 284 45.59 10.51 -38.91
CA HIS A 284 45.03 9.23 -39.30
C HIS A 284 46.06 8.09 -39.35
N ARG A 285 45.82 7.04 -38.53
CA ARG A 285 46.23 5.68 -38.84
C ARG A 285 44.99 4.79 -38.77
N SER A 286 44.48 4.46 -39.94
CA SER A 286 43.29 3.63 -40.18
C SER A 286 43.50 2.24 -39.60
N ARG A 287 42.90 1.96 -38.44
CA ARG A 287 42.76 0.60 -37.93
C ARG A 287 41.61 -0.10 -38.68
N PRO A 288 41.79 -1.36 -39.08
CA PRO A 288 40.76 -2.09 -39.80
C PRO A 288 39.53 -2.25 -38.93
N TYR A 289 38.37 -2.07 -39.55
CA TYR A 289 37.02 -2.27 -39.01
C TYR A 289 36.97 -3.40 -37.98
N GLY A 290 36.98 -3.01 -36.71
CA GLY A 290 36.78 -3.94 -35.60
C GLY A 290 35.37 -4.50 -35.68
N LYS A 291 35.28 -5.84 -35.64
CA LYS A 291 34.04 -6.57 -35.31
C LYS A 291 33.39 -5.89 -34.10
N GLN A 292 32.36 -5.10 -34.37
CA GLN A 292 31.57 -4.40 -33.36
C GLN A 292 31.03 -5.47 -32.40
N SER A 293 31.50 -5.38 -31.14
CA SER A 293 31.40 -6.46 -30.18
C SER A 293 29.95 -6.76 -29.87
N ARG A 294 29.56 -8.03 -30.06
CA ARG A 294 28.25 -8.57 -29.70
C ARG A 294 28.01 -8.57 -28.17
N ASP A 295 29.01 -8.15 -27.38
CA ASP A 295 29.05 -8.25 -25.92
C ASP A 295 28.50 -7.03 -25.18
N SER A 296 28.38 -5.84 -25.80
CA SER A 296 27.82 -4.66 -25.11
C SER A 296 26.34 -4.84 -24.71
N TRP A 297 25.63 -5.77 -25.38
CA TRP A 297 24.21 -6.02 -25.16
C TRP A 297 23.91 -6.82 -23.88
N LYS A 298 24.89 -7.56 -23.35
CA LYS A 298 24.71 -8.35 -22.11
C LYS A 298 24.76 -7.44 -20.89
N LEU A 299 25.70 -6.48 -20.86
CA LEU A 299 25.91 -5.59 -19.72
C LEU A 299 24.71 -4.68 -19.42
N SER A 300 24.05 -4.13 -20.45
CA SER A 300 22.89 -3.26 -20.24
C SER A 300 21.73 -4.00 -19.55
N SER A 301 21.54 -5.28 -19.85
CA SER A 301 20.45 -6.09 -19.31
C SER A 301 20.63 -6.38 -17.82
N PHE A 302 21.86 -6.71 -17.40
CA PHE A 302 22.18 -6.93 -15.99
C PHE A 302 22.05 -5.65 -15.17
N PHE A 303 22.45 -4.50 -15.72
CA PHE A 303 22.34 -3.22 -15.01
C PHE A 303 20.89 -2.86 -14.69
N ILE A 304 19.96 -3.11 -15.61
CA ILE A 304 18.53 -2.86 -15.40
C ILE A 304 17.93 -3.83 -14.40
N PHE A 305 18.31 -5.12 -14.48
CA PHE A 305 17.91 -6.08 -13.46
C PHE A 305 18.39 -5.59 -12.09
N GLY A 306 19.65 -5.19 -11.97
CA GLY A 306 20.19 -4.59 -10.74
C GLY A 306 19.37 -3.39 -10.27
N LEU A 307 19.04 -2.46 -11.17
CA LEU A 307 18.30 -1.23 -10.85
C LEU A 307 16.84 -1.51 -10.44
N LEU A 308 16.14 -2.40 -11.13
CA LEU A 308 14.78 -2.81 -10.79
C LEU A 308 14.73 -3.62 -9.49
N PHE A 309 15.70 -4.52 -9.27
CA PHE A 309 15.74 -5.36 -8.07
C PHE A 309 16.19 -4.58 -6.83
N SER A 310 17.10 -3.60 -6.96
CA SER A 310 17.59 -2.80 -5.84
C SER A 310 16.60 -1.72 -5.39
N SER A 311 15.81 -1.18 -6.32
CA SER A 311 14.83 -0.14 -6.02
C SER A 311 13.58 -0.65 -5.33
N LEU A 312 13.25 -1.92 -5.48
CA LEU A 312 12.04 -2.48 -4.90
C LEU A 312 12.09 -2.57 -3.37
N PRO A 313 13.15 -3.10 -2.73
CA PRO A 313 13.32 -3.01 -1.29
C PRO A 313 13.30 -1.56 -0.79
N LEU A 314 13.88 -0.62 -1.54
CA LEU A 314 13.87 0.80 -1.19
C LEU A 314 12.45 1.36 -1.19
N LEU A 315 11.65 1.08 -2.22
CA LEU A 315 10.26 1.52 -2.30
C LEU A 315 9.38 0.90 -1.21
N VAL A 316 9.62 -0.38 -0.89
CA VAL A 316 8.95 -1.05 0.24
C VAL A 316 9.34 -0.40 1.57
N LEU A 317 10.63 -0.12 1.79
CA LEU A 317 11.11 0.59 2.98
C LEU A 317 10.47 1.97 3.09
N MET A 318 10.42 2.73 2.00
CA MET A 318 9.76 4.04 1.97
C MET A 318 8.25 3.95 2.22
N ALA A 319 7.60 2.86 1.81
CA ALA A 319 6.19 2.61 2.12
C ALA A 319 6.01 2.27 3.60
N ILE A 320 6.88 1.43 4.18
CA ILE A 320 6.88 1.08 5.60
C ILE A 320 7.14 2.31 6.48
N GLU A 321 8.07 3.18 6.08
CA GLU A 321 8.35 4.46 6.74
C GLU A 321 7.21 5.49 6.59
N GLY A 322 6.18 5.19 5.79
CA GLY A 322 5.05 6.09 5.55
C GLY A 322 5.38 7.27 4.63
N SER A 323 6.57 7.29 4.01
CA SER A 323 6.95 8.31 3.02
C SER A 323 6.15 8.18 1.72
N ILE A 324 5.74 6.95 1.38
CA ILE A 324 4.93 6.62 0.22
C ILE A 324 3.64 5.97 0.70
N HIS A 325 2.50 6.46 0.22
CA HIS A 325 1.23 5.80 0.50
C HIS A 325 1.20 4.43 -0.22
N PRO A 326 1.00 3.30 0.49
CA PRO A 326 1.11 1.95 -0.09
C PRO A 326 0.12 1.69 -1.22
N GLU A 327 -1.00 2.41 -1.21
CA GLU A 327 -2.06 2.32 -2.23
C GLU A 327 -1.77 3.06 -3.53
N ASN A 328 -0.73 3.89 -3.56
CA ASN A 328 -0.48 4.73 -4.73
C ASN A 328 0.26 3.96 -5.83
N MET A 329 -0.50 3.15 -6.57
CA MET A 329 -0.02 2.46 -7.77
C MET A 329 0.69 3.40 -8.76
N GLY A 330 0.30 4.68 -8.79
CA GLY A 330 0.91 5.69 -9.65
C GLY A 330 2.40 5.89 -9.37
N ILE A 331 2.84 5.76 -8.12
CA ILE A 331 4.26 5.89 -7.76
C ILE A 331 5.06 4.69 -8.29
N SER A 332 4.55 3.47 -8.10
CA SER A 332 5.18 2.25 -8.64
C SER A 332 5.24 2.29 -10.17
N LEU A 333 4.18 2.77 -10.82
CA LEU A 333 4.13 2.94 -12.27
C LEU A 333 5.11 4.01 -12.76
N LEU A 334 5.14 5.19 -12.11
CA LEU A 334 6.08 6.26 -12.43
C LEU A 334 7.53 5.78 -12.32
N PHE A 335 7.82 5.00 -11.27
CA PHE A 335 9.13 4.41 -11.07
C PHE A 335 9.51 3.43 -12.19
N LEU A 336 8.59 2.53 -12.56
CA LEU A 336 8.77 1.64 -13.72
C LEU A 336 8.98 2.41 -15.02
N LEU A 337 8.24 3.50 -15.25
CA LEU A 337 8.42 4.33 -16.45
C LEU A 337 9.77 5.05 -16.45
N ALA A 338 10.22 5.54 -15.29
CA ALA A 338 11.54 6.17 -15.14
C ALA A 338 12.68 5.17 -15.39
N ALA A 339 12.59 3.97 -14.82
CA ALA A 339 13.54 2.89 -15.07
C ALA A 339 13.53 2.47 -16.56
N GLY A 340 12.35 2.41 -17.19
CA GLY A 340 12.21 2.18 -18.63
C GLY A 340 12.84 3.27 -19.48
N ALA A 341 12.68 4.54 -19.10
CA ALA A 341 13.32 5.66 -19.79
C ALA A 341 14.85 5.58 -19.72
N VAL A 342 15.41 5.32 -18.53
CA VAL A 342 16.86 5.10 -18.36
C VAL A 342 17.33 3.92 -19.21
N TYR A 343 16.57 2.82 -19.26
CA TYR A 343 16.90 1.69 -20.12
C TYR A 343 16.97 2.07 -21.60
N PHE A 344 15.98 2.80 -22.10
CA PHE A 344 15.94 3.21 -23.50
C PHE A 344 17.02 4.23 -23.85
N LEU A 345 17.42 5.10 -22.91
CA LEU A 345 18.55 6.02 -23.07
C LEU A 345 19.89 5.28 -23.20
N LEU A 346 20.08 4.20 -22.43
CA LEU A 346 21.30 3.38 -22.48
C LEU A 346 21.37 2.47 -23.72
N ALA A 347 20.25 2.25 -24.40
CA ALA A 347 20.21 1.37 -25.56
C ALA A 347 20.82 2.05 -26.81
N GLU A 348 21.79 1.42 -27.46
CA GLU A 348 22.40 1.97 -28.69
C GLU A 348 21.38 2.16 -29.82
N ARG A 349 20.40 1.25 -29.94
CA ARG A 349 19.35 1.30 -30.97
C ARG A 349 17.99 1.06 -30.34
N LEU A 350 17.09 2.05 -30.45
CA LEU A 350 15.68 1.86 -30.08
C LEU A 350 15.00 0.98 -31.13
N ARG A 351 14.60 -0.22 -30.72
CA ARG A 351 13.75 -1.13 -31.48
C ARG A 351 12.50 -1.40 -30.66
N PHE A 352 11.37 -1.61 -31.33
CA PHE A 352 10.11 -1.99 -30.69
C PHE A 352 10.26 -3.21 -29.75
N MET A 353 11.07 -4.20 -30.17
CA MET A 353 11.39 -5.40 -29.37
C MET A 353 12.04 -5.09 -28.03
N LEU A 354 12.68 -3.93 -27.88
CA LEU A 354 13.33 -3.53 -26.64
C LEU A 354 12.31 -3.14 -25.56
N ALA A 355 11.22 -2.48 -25.94
CA ALA A 355 10.14 -2.13 -25.03
C ALA A 355 9.40 -3.38 -24.52
N LEU A 356 9.13 -4.32 -25.43
CA LEU A 356 8.52 -5.61 -25.07
C LEU A 356 9.42 -6.40 -24.10
N ARG A 357 10.73 -6.43 -24.38
CA ARG A 357 11.72 -7.07 -23.50
C ARG A 357 11.74 -6.43 -22.11
N TYR A 358 11.69 -5.10 -22.03
CA TYR A 358 11.62 -4.39 -20.75
C TYR A 358 10.36 -4.78 -19.97
N CYS A 359 9.19 -4.82 -20.62
CA CYS A 359 7.95 -5.23 -19.97
C CYS A 359 8.05 -6.63 -19.38
N LEU A 360 8.59 -7.57 -20.15
CA LEU A 360 8.77 -8.95 -19.70
C LEU A 360 9.73 -9.04 -18.51
N ILE A 361 10.88 -8.35 -18.58
CA ILE A 361 11.88 -8.33 -17.50
C ILE A 361 11.30 -7.70 -16.23
N ALA A 362 10.64 -6.55 -16.35
CA ALA A 362 10.03 -5.87 -15.22
C ALA A 362 8.94 -6.74 -14.59
N PHE A 363 8.06 -7.35 -15.39
CA PHE A 363 7.02 -8.24 -14.90
C PHE A 363 7.62 -9.45 -14.15
N ILE A 364 8.59 -10.15 -14.75
CA ILE A 364 9.27 -11.28 -14.10
C ILE A 364 9.96 -10.83 -12.81
N GLY A 365 10.65 -9.68 -12.85
CA GLY A 365 11.31 -9.10 -11.68
C GLY A 365 10.34 -8.91 -10.52
N TRP A 366 9.23 -8.22 -10.75
CA TRP A 366 8.21 -7.98 -9.74
C TRP A 366 7.59 -9.28 -9.22
N VAL A 367 7.21 -10.21 -10.10
CA VAL A 367 6.66 -11.52 -9.68
C VAL A 367 7.66 -12.30 -8.82
N MET A 368 8.94 -12.33 -9.20
CA MET A 368 9.98 -13.00 -8.42
C MET A 368 10.19 -12.34 -7.07
N THR A 369 10.18 -11.01 -7.00
CA THR A 369 10.35 -10.32 -5.72
C THR A 369 9.20 -10.60 -4.77
N GLY A 370 7.95 -10.67 -5.24
CA GLY A 370 6.85 -11.09 -4.38
C GLY A 370 6.90 -12.54 -3.96
N ALA A 371 7.43 -13.42 -4.82
CA ALA A 371 7.64 -14.81 -4.43
C ALA A 371 8.68 -14.94 -3.29
N MET A 372 9.61 -13.99 -3.18
CA MET A 372 10.63 -13.94 -2.13
C MET A 372 10.24 -13.10 -0.91
N MET A 373 9.14 -12.35 -0.98
CA MET A 373 8.70 -11.51 0.14
C MET A 373 8.22 -12.41 1.31
N PRO A 374 8.68 -12.17 2.55
CA PRO A 374 8.29 -12.95 3.71
C PRO A 374 6.76 -12.95 3.87
N GLN A 375 6.18 -14.13 4.08
CA GLN A 375 4.73 -14.32 4.17
C GLN A 375 4.11 -13.77 5.46
N THR A 376 4.90 -13.15 6.32
CA THR A 376 4.51 -12.71 7.66
C THR A 376 3.96 -11.28 7.71
N ASP A 377 4.18 -10.47 6.67
CA ASP A 377 3.66 -9.10 6.63
C ASP A 377 2.32 -9.06 5.88
N GLU A 378 1.21 -9.29 6.58
CA GLU A 378 -0.13 -8.84 6.12
C GLU A 378 -0.29 -7.30 6.20
N GLY A 379 0.77 -6.58 6.56
CA GLY A 379 0.78 -5.12 6.69
C GLY A 379 1.02 -4.35 5.38
N VAL A 380 1.48 -3.10 5.53
CA VAL A 380 1.73 -2.11 4.47
C VAL A 380 2.52 -2.64 3.27
N GLY A 381 3.49 -3.53 3.52
CA GLY A 381 4.32 -4.13 2.48
C GLY A 381 3.53 -4.99 1.48
N SER A 382 2.54 -5.77 1.95
CA SER A 382 1.71 -6.60 1.07
C SER A 382 0.85 -5.76 0.13
N LEU A 383 0.21 -4.71 0.67
CA LEU A 383 -0.59 -3.77 -0.11
C LEU A 383 0.27 -3.04 -1.16
N PHE A 384 1.47 -2.59 -0.78
CA PHE A 384 2.39 -1.96 -1.73
C PHE A 384 2.79 -2.93 -2.85
N TYR A 385 3.09 -4.18 -2.51
CA TYR A 385 3.44 -5.21 -3.49
C TYR A 385 2.30 -5.49 -4.47
N GLU A 386 1.06 -5.64 -3.98
CA GLU A 386 -0.12 -5.84 -4.84
C GLU A 386 -0.26 -4.70 -5.87
N ASN A 387 -0.11 -3.45 -5.42
CA ASN A 387 -0.17 -2.29 -6.30
C ASN A 387 1.01 -2.24 -7.29
N ALA A 388 2.19 -2.67 -6.88
CA ALA A 388 3.33 -2.70 -7.77
C ALA A 388 3.23 -3.79 -8.85
N VAL A 389 2.66 -4.96 -8.54
CA VAL A 389 2.28 -5.96 -9.55
C VAL A 389 1.22 -5.40 -10.49
N GLY A 390 0.21 -4.69 -9.95
CA GLY A 390 -0.77 -3.97 -10.74
C GLY A 390 -0.12 -2.98 -11.73
N ALA A 391 0.85 -2.19 -11.25
CA ALA A 391 1.63 -1.28 -12.10
C ALA A 391 2.43 -2.03 -13.18
N ALA A 392 3.04 -3.18 -12.85
CA ALA A 392 3.75 -4.02 -13.81
C ALA A 392 2.82 -4.61 -14.88
N LEU A 393 1.57 -4.94 -14.55
CA LEU A 393 0.55 -5.38 -15.50
C LEU A 393 0.09 -4.26 -16.45
N LEU A 394 0.10 -3.01 -16.01
CA LEU A 394 -0.21 -1.84 -16.84
C LEU A 394 0.97 -1.40 -17.73
N LEU A 395 2.18 -1.86 -17.43
CA LEU A 395 3.40 -1.48 -18.13
C LEU A 395 3.36 -1.69 -19.65
N PRO A 396 2.80 -2.79 -20.21
CA PRO A 396 2.70 -2.98 -21.67
C PRO A 396 1.92 -1.88 -22.39
N PHE A 397 1.04 -1.16 -21.69
CA PHE A 397 0.24 -0.07 -22.24
C PHE A 397 0.93 1.29 -22.08
N THR A 398 1.68 1.48 -21.00
CA THR A 398 2.23 2.80 -20.62
C THR A 398 3.69 2.98 -21.05
N ILE A 399 4.45 1.90 -21.25
CA ILE A 399 5.88 1.97 -21.61
C ILE A 399 6.15 2.68 -22.94
N TRP A 400 5.13 2.76 -23.81
CA TRP A 400 5.23 3.46 -25.09
C TRP A 400 5.49 4.95 -24.93
N LEU A 401 5.05 5.57 -23.82
CA LEU A 401 5.28 6.99 -23.56
C LEU A 401 6.79 7.32 -23.47
N PRO A 402 7.58 6.73 -22.55
CA PRO A 402 9.03 6.99 -22.50
C PRO A 402 9.75 6.48 -23.75
N PHE A 403 9.29 5.38 -24.36
CA PHE A 403 9.88 4.88 -25.62
C PHE A 403 9.75 5.91 -26.76
N LEU A 404 8.56 6.44 -27.00
CA LEU A 404 8.29 7.43 -28.04
C LEU A 404 8.98 8.76 -27.76
N LEU A 405 9.00 9.21 -26.50
CA LEU A 405 9.69 10.42 -26.09
C LEU A 405 11.18 10.34 -26.46
N ILE A 406 11.87 9.27 -26.07
CA ILE A 406 13.30 9.10 -26.34
C ILE A 406 13.55 8.89 -27.84
N TRP A 407 12.67 8.16 -28.53
CA TRP A 407 12.74 8.01 -29.98
C TRP A 407 12.64 9.37 -30.69
N LEU A 408 11.72 10.25 -30.27
CA LEU A 408 11.59 11.61 -30.81
C LEU A 408 12.85 12.44 -30.51
N VAL A 409 13.34 12.44 -29.26
CA VAL A 409 14.56 13.17 -28.88
C VAL A 409 15.72 12.76 -29.77
N ARG A 410 15.95 11.45 -29.96
CA ARG A 410 17.03 10.97 -30.84
C ARG A 410 16.80 11.23 -32.33
N LYS A 411 15.55 11.38 -32.76
CA LYS A 411 15.23 11.73 -34.14
C LYS A 411 15.51 13.19 -34.44
N TYR A 412 15.26 14.09 -33.47
CA TYR A 412 15.36 15.54 -33.66
C TYR A 412 16.65 16.16 -33.13
N VAL A 413 17.38 15.47 -32.25
CA VAL A 413 18.72 15.87 -31.81
C VAL A 413 19.74 15.12 -32.68
N PRO A 414 20.29 15.75 -33.74
CA PRO A 414 21.28 15.10 -34.58
C PRO A 414 22.53 14.79 -33.76
N ASP A 415 23.14 13.62 -34.00
CA ASP A 415 24.46 13.31 -33.47
C ASP A 415 25.47 14.33 -34.04
N THR A 416 25.79 15.34 -33.23
CA THR A 416 26.93 16.22 -33.44
C THR A 416 28.19 15.42 -33.16
N ASP A 417 29.13 15.43 -34.10
CA ASP A 417 30.45 14.86 -33.86
C ASP A 417 31.20 15.62 -32.75
N GLU A 418 32.38 15.12 -32.35
CA GLU A 418 33.24 15.78 -31.34
C GLU A 418 33.63 17.23 -31.72
N HIS A 419 33.35 17.65 -32.96
CA HIS A 419 33.61 18.98 -33.47
C HIS A 419 32.34 19.83 -33.61
N GLY A 420 31.20 19.37 -33.08
CA GLY A 420 29.94 20.10 -33.11
C GLY A 420 29.32 20.20 -34.51
N GLN A 421 29.84 19.47 -35.50
CA GLN A 421 29.29 19.43 -36.84
C GLN A 421 28.25 18.30 -36.96
N PRO A 422 27.13 18.55 -37.67
CA PRO A 422 26.16 17.50 -37.96
C PRO A 422 26.85 16.43 -38.80
N SER A 423 26.88 15.19 -38.29
CA SER A 423 27.50 14.07 -38.99
C SER A 423 26.80 13.83 -40.35
N ASN A 424 27.41 14.28 -41.44
CA ASN A 424 26.89 14.21 -42.81
C ASN A 424 26.79 12.77 -43.39
N LEU A 425 26.84 11.73 -42.56
CA LEU A 425 27.01 10.34 -42.99
C LEU A 425 25.72 9.52 -43.15
N LYS A 426 24.51 10.10 -43.06
CA LYS A 426 23.26 9.33 -43.18
C LYS A 426 22.40 9.67 -44.41
N GLY A 427 22.96 9.35 -45.58
CA GLY A 427 22.21 8.90 -46.76
C GLY A 427 21.94 7.39 -46.76
N ARG A 428 21.61 6.77 -45.62
CA ARG A 428 21.32 5.32 -45.55
C ARG A 428 20.01 5.05 -44.80
N LYS A 429 18.98 4.89 -45.62
CA LYS A 429 17.72 4.13 -45.46
C LYS A 429 17.26 3.89 -44.01
N ALA A 430 16.16 4.57 -43.66
CA ALA A 430 15.31 4.28 -42.52
C ALA A 430 14.65 2.89 -42.62
#